data_AF-A0A4Q6FVQ9-F1
#
_entry.id   AF-A0A4Q6FVQ9-F1
#
_cell.length_a   1.000
_cell.length_b   1.000
_cell.length_c   1.000
_cell.angle_alpha   90.00
_cell.angle_beta   90.00
_cell.angle_gamma   90.00
#
_symmetry.space_group_name_H-M   'P 1'
#
loop_
_entity.id
_entity.type
_entity.pdbx_description
1 polymer ?
#
loop_
_entity_poly.entity_id
_entity_poly.type
_entity_poly.pdbx_seq_one_letter_code
_entity_poly.pdbx_strand_id
1 'polypeptide(L)'
;MSSAPVLKKSTVDAAFEFFRTELKRRVGINISDNKSEMMSGRLRKRLIELKLHDFDGYADYLKSLPSAHEEWETFVNCLTTNKTDFFREPEHFEYLTSEILPEWRKQNKTQFNVWCAAASTGEEPYTLSMV
;
A
#
# COMPACT_ATOMS: atom_id res chain seq x y z
N MET A 1 40.40 -16.80 -2.25
CA MET A 1 39.24 -16.65 -3.16
C MET A 1 38.01 -17.11 -2.40
N SER A 2 37.28 -16.16 -1.82
CA SER A 2 36.13 -16.40 -0.95
C SER A 2 34.88 -16.53 -1.84
N SER A 3 34.30 -17.73 -1.92
CA SER A 3 33.05 -17.95 -2.65
C SER A 3 31.89 -17.26 -1.91
N ALA A 4 31.21 -16.36 -2.61
CA ALA A 4 29.95 -15.80 -2.17
C ALA A 4 28.88 -16.91 -2.06
N PRO A 5 28.04 -16.92 -1.02
CA PRO A 5 27.02 -17.94 -0.87
C PRO A 5 25.92 -17.70 -1.91
N VAL A 6 25.73 -18.69 -2.79
CA VAL A 6 24.62 -18.76 -3.72
C VAL A 6 23.34 -19.00 -2.90
N LEU A 7 22.42 -18.03 -2.93
CA LEU A 7 21.10 -18.16 -2.32
C LEU A 7 20.37 -19.36 -2.94
N LYS A 8 20.15 -20.41 -2.13
CA LYS A 8 19.39 -21.61 -2.51
C LYS A 8 17.94 -21.24 -2.80
N LYS A 9 17.48 -21.55 -4.00
CA LYS A 9 16.18 -21.17 -4.59
C LYS A 9 14.98 -21.99 -4.07
N SER A 10 15.01 -22.58 -2.87
CA SER A 10 13.93 -23.50 -2.43
C SER A 10 13.21 -23.15 -1.12
N THR A 11 13.47 -21.98 -0.52
CA THR A 11 12.77 -21.50 0.69
C THR A 11 12.05 -20.16 0.47
N VAL A 12 12.42 -19.44 -0.59
CA VAL A 12 11.88 -18.10 -0.92
C VAL A 12 10.40 -18.15 -1.34
N ASP A 13 9.81 -19.31 -1.64
CA ASP A 13 8.42 -19.35 -2.09
C ASP A 13 7.39 -19.39 -0.94
N ALA A 14 7.71 -20.05 0.19
CA ALA A 14 6.75 -20.29 1.26
C ALA A 14 6.43 -19.03 2.09
N ALA A 15 7.45 -18.26 2.49
CA ALA A 15 7.24 -16.98 3.18
C ALA A 15 6.46 -15.98 2.31
N PHE A 16 6.76 -15.93 1.00
CA PHE A 16 6.09 -15.00 0.08
C PHE A 16 4.65 -15.41 -0.21
N GLU A 17 4.35 -16.71 -0.25
CA GLU A 17 2.98 -17.20 -0.31
C GLU A 17 2.20 -16.85 0.96
N PHE A 18 2.83 -17.01 2.13
CA PHE A 18 2.25 -16.58 3.40
C PHE A 18 1.95 -15.06 3.40
N PHE A 19 2.90 -14.23 2.98
CA PHE A 19 2.70 -12.78 2.89
C PHE A 19 1.57 -12.41 1.92
N ARG A 20 1.49 -13.05 0.74
CA ARG A 20 0.40 -12.85 -0.22
C ARG A 20 -0.96 -13.21 0.39
N THR A 21 -1.02 -14.35 1.05
CA THR A 21 -2.22 -14.84 1.73
C THR A 21 -2.66 -13.87 2.82
N GLU A 22 -1.75 -13.42 3.68
CA GLU A 22 -2.07 -12.49 4.77
C GLU A 22 -2.45 -11.11 4.26
N LEU A 23 -1.79 -10.59 3.23
CA LEU A 23 -2.14 -9.32 2.63
C LEU A 23 -3.54 -9.35 2.01
N LYS A 24 -3.86 -10.43 1.28
CA LYS A 24 -5.20 -10.64 0.71
C LYS A 24 -6.26 -10.77 1.80
N ARG A 25 -5.95 -11.53 2.86
CA ARG A 25 -6.87 -11.74 3.99
C ARG A 25 -7.17 -10.45 4.75
N ARG A 26 -6.17 -9.59 4.93
CA ARG A 26 -6.28 -8.38 5.77
C ARG A 26 -6.84 -7.18 5.02
N VAL A 27 -6.44 -6.96 3.78
CA VAL A 27 -6.78 -5.74 3.02
C VAL A 27 -7.28 -6.00 1.60
N GLY A 28 -7.49 -7.26 1.21
CA GLY A 28 -8.05 -7.62 -0.10
C GLY A 28 -7.09 -7.44 -1.28
N ILE A 29 -5.84 -7.04 -1.04
CA ILE A 29 -4.85 -6.82 -2.11
C ILE A 29 -4.27 -8.16 -2.56
N ASN A 30 -4.47 -8.47 -3.85
CA ASN A 30 -3.91 -9.65 -4.49
C ASN A 30 -2.61 -9.29 -5.23
N ILE A 31 -1.48 -9.77 -4.74
CA ILE A 31 -0.18 -9.63 -5.41
C ILE A 31 0.07 -10.89 -6.23
N SER A 32 0.40 -10.72 -7.51
CA SER A 32 0.75 -11.81 -8.42
C SER A 32 2.10 -12.44 -8.09
N ASP A 33 2.25 -13.73 -8.37
CA ASP A 33 3.43 -14.53 -8.00
C ASP A 33 4.74 -13.98 -8.61
N ASN A 34 4.65 -13.34 -9.77
CA ASN A 34 5.80 -12.70 -10.43
C ASN A 34 6.29 -11.41 -9.76
N LYS A 35 5.64 -10.93 -8.69
CA LYS A 35 5.99 -9.69 -7.97
C LYS A 35 6.74 -9.93 -6.66
N SER A 36 7.27 -11.14 -6.43
CA SER A 36 8.06 -11.46 -5.24
C SER A 36 9.30 -10.56 -5.08
N GLU A 37 9.93 -10.11 -6.18
CA GLU A 37 11.06 -9.18 -6.11
C GLU A 37 10.66 -7.80 -5.57
N MET A 38 9.48 -7.29 -5.96
CA MET A 38 8.94 -6.04 -5.44
C MET A 38 8.60 -6.13 -3.96
N MET A 39 7.97 -7.24 -3.53
CA MET A 39 7.73 -7.51 -2.11
C MET A 39 9.04 -7.59 -1.32
N SER A 40 10.05 -8.28 -1.87
CA SER A 40 11.38 -8.41 -1.26
C SER A 40 12.00 -7.03 -1.03
N GLY A 41 12.00 -6.18 -2.06
CA GLY A 41 12.55 -4.83 -1.98
C GLY A 41 11.85 -3.96 -0.92
N ARG A 42 10.52 -4.05 -0.83
CA ARG A 42 9.70 -3.30 0.13
C ARG A 42 9.85 -3.77 1.57
N LEU A 43 9.96 -5.07 1.80
CA LEU A 43 10.10 -5.66 3.14
C LEU A 43 11.53 -5.64 3.67
N ARG A 44 12.54 -5.51 2.80
CA ARG A 44 13.97 -5.57 3.20
C ARG A 44 14.32 -4.56 4.28
N LYS A 45 13.78 -3.34 4.22
CA LYS A 45 14.01 -2.32 5.24
C LYS A 45 13.50 -2.79 6.61
N ARG A 46 12.34 -3.46 6.63
CA ARG A 46 11.75 -3.97 7.87
C ARG A 46 12.56 -5.09 8.51
N LEU A 47 13.14 -6.00 7.71
CA LEU A 47 14.06 -7.02 8.22
C LEU A 47 15.25 -6.41 8.97
N ILE A 48 15.82 -5.32 8.43
CA ILE A 48 16.95 -4.61 9.05
C ILE A 48 16.52 -3.99 10.39
N GLU A 49 15.38 -3.30 10.42
CA GLU A 49 14.84 -2.66 11.62
C GLU A 49 14.57 -3.67 12.75
N LEU A 50 14.06 -4.85 12.39
CA LEU A 50 13.78 -5.95 13.33
C LEU A 50 14.98 -6.86 13.61
N LYS A 51 16.13 -6.60 12.98
CA LYS A 51 17.35 -7.43 13.06
C LYS A 51 17.11 -8.91 12.69
N LEU A 52 16.27 -9.15 11.69
CA LEU A 52 15.96 -10.47 11.16
C LEU A 52 16.87 -10.80 9.97
N HIS A 53 17.22 -12.08 9.83
CA HIS A 53 18.20 -12.53 8.83
C HIS A 53 17.58 -12.78 7.44
N ASP A 54 16.32 -13.19 7.40
CA ASP A 54 15.62 -13.58 6.17
C ASP A 54 14.10 -13.38 6.29
N PHE A 55 13.41 -13.63 5.17
CA PHE A 55 11.95 -13.50 5.08
C PHE A 55 11.20 -14.61 5.80
N ASP A 56 11.80 -15.79 5.94
CA ASP A 56 11.21 -16.90 6.70
C ASP A 56 11.11 -16.52 8.19
N GLY A 57 12.18 -15.96 8.76
CA GLY A 57 12.19 -15.44 10.12
C GLY A 57 11.19 -14.30 10.33
N TYR A 58 10.96 -13.45 9.32
CA TYR A 58 9.91 -12.45 9.40
C TYR A 58 8.49 -13.05 9.32
N ALA A 59 8.28 -14.06 8.48
CA ALA A 59 7.01 -14.78 8.44
C ALA A 59 6.71 -15.48 9.78
N ASP A 60 7.70 -16.11 10.40
CA ASP A 60 7.54 -16.79 11.68
C ASP A 60 7.33 -15.79 12.83
N TYR A 61 8.02 -14.65 12.80
CA TYR A 61 7.74 -13.53 13.69
C TYR A 61 6.28 -13.10 13.58
N LEU A 62 5.78 -12.80 12.38
CA LEU A 62 4.38 -12.41 12.17
C LEU A 62 3.38 -13.48 12.67
N LYS A 63 3.63 -14.77 12.41
CA LYS A 63 2.77 -15.87 12.90
C LYS A 63 2.71 -15.96 14.42
N SER A 64 3.78 -15.56 15.12
CA SER A 64 3.83 -15.56 16.59
C SER A 64 3.02 -14.43 17.22
N LEU A 65 2.68 -13.40 16.44
CA LEU A 65 2.00 -12.20 16.93
C LEU A 65 0.48 -12.38 16.95
N PRO A 66 -0.21 -11.81 17.95
CA PRO A 66 -1.66 -11.66 17.91
C PRO A 66 -2.11 -10.89 16.66
N SER A 67 -3.32 -11.19 16.15
CA SER A 67 -3.84 -10.55 14.94
C SER A 67 -3.97 -9.02 15.04
N ALA A 68 -4.10 -8.49 16.26
CA ALA A 68 -4.23 -7.07 16.58
C ALA A 68 -2.88 -6.36 16.83
N HIS A 69 -1.75 -7.04 16.68
CA HIS A 69 -0.43 -6.43 16.87
C HIS A 69 -0.12 -5.38 15.78
N GLU A 70 0.49 -4.26 16.16
CA GLU A 70 0.81 -3.12 15.27
C GLU A 70 1.71 -3.47 14.08
N GLU A 71 2.56 -4.48 14.24
CA GLU A 71 3.42 -4.98 13.17
C GLU A 71 2.63 -5.36 11.91
N TRP A 72 1.40 -5.84 12.07
CA TRP A 72 0.55 -6.18 10.93
C TRP A 72 0.18 -4.97 10.08
N GLU A 73 0.00 -3.81 10.70
CA GLU A 73 -0.23 -2.55 9.98
C GLU A 73 1.06 -2.12 9.25
N THR A 74 2.21 -2.22 9.92
CA THR A 74 3.51 -1.93 9.31
C THR A 74 3.76 -2.83 8.09
N PHE A 75 3.49 -4.13 8.21
CA PHE A 75 3.57 -5.11 7.13
C PHE A 75 2.71 -4.71 5.92
N VAL A 76 1.44 -4.35 6.16
CA VAL A 76 0.52 -3.89 5.11
C VAL A 76 1.09 -2.63 4.44
N ASN A 77 1.48 -1.63 5.22
CA ASN A 77 2.00 -0.36 4.72
C ASN A 77 3.30 -0.51 3.92
N CYS A 78 4.16 -1.47 4.28
CA CYS A 78 5.33 -1.79 3.46
C CYS A 78 4.92 -2.28 2.06
N LEU A 79 3.83 -3.03 1.94
CA LEU A 79 3.42 -3.67 0.69
C LEU A 79 2.41 -2.84 -0.11
N THR A 80 1.74 -1.85 0.48
CA THR A 80 0.87 -0.91 -0.25
C THR A 80 1.66 0.26 -0.85
N THR A 81 1.04 0.98 -1.79
CA THR A 81 1.61 2.20 -2.34
C THR A 81 0.75 3.38 -1.89
N ASN A 82 1.17 4.05 -0.83
CA ASN A 82 0.44 5.19 -0.26
C ASN A 82 0.87 6.53 -0.91
N LYS A 83 1.35 6.51 -2.17
CA LYS A 83 1.83 7.73 -2.82
C LYS A 83 0.66 8.64 -3.19
N THR A 84 0.69 9.86 -2.66
CA THR A 84 -0.26 10.95 -2.92
C THR A 84 0.51 12.27 -2.93
N ASP A 85 -0.03 13.28 -3.59
CA ASP A 85 0.52 14.63 -3.71
C ASP A 85 -0.66 15.61 -3.87
N PHE A 86 -0.48 16.87 -3.45
CA PHE A 86 -1.44 17.92 -3.75
C PHE A 86 -1.57 18.11 -5.26
N PHE A 87 -2.79 18.31 -5.76
CA PHE A 87 -3.07 18.51 -7.18
C PHE A 87 -2.50 17.40 -8.08
N ARG A 88 -2.45 16.16 -7.60
CA ARG A 88 -2.10 15.00 -8.43
C ARG A 88 -3.12 14.84 -9.55
N GLU A 89 -2.65 14.74 -10.80
CA GLU A 89 -3.51 14.67 -11.99
C GLU A 89 -4.45 15.91 -12.06
N PRO A 90 -3.87 17.12 -12.20
CA PRO A 90 -4.59 18.39 -12.06
C PRO A 90 -5.80 18.52 -12.99
N GLU A 91 -5.76 17.87 -14.15
CA GLU A 91 -6.83 17.85 -15.15
C GLU A 91 -8.17 17.38 -14.58
N HIS A 92 -8.17 16.49 -13.57
CA HIS A 92 -9.39 16.07 -12.89
C HIS A 92 -10.05 17.21 -12.10
N PHE A 93 -9.26 18.05 -11.42
CA PHE A 93 -9.77 19.18 -10.67
C PHE A 93 -10.16 20.34 -11.60
N GLU A 94 -9.44 20.52 -12.71
CA GLU A 94 -9.85 21.43 -13.77
C GLU A 94 -11.23 21.04 -14.31
N TYR A 95 -11.44 19.78 -14.67
CA TYR A 95 -12.75 19.30 -15.15
C TYR A 95 -13.86 19.43 -14.08
N LEU A 96 -13.54 19.17 -12.81
CA LEU A 96 -14.47 19.38 -11.70
C LEU A 96 -14.95 20.84 -11.65
N THR A 97 -14.02 21.80 -11.75
CA THR A 97 -14.32 23.23 -11.60
C THR A 97 -14.90 23.88 -12.86
N SER A 98 -14.49 23.45 -14.04
CA SER A 98 -14.94 24.03 -15.31
C SER A 98 -16.26 23.45 -15.82
N GLU A 99 -16.53 22.17 -15.57
CA GLU A 99 -17.69 21.47 -16.15
C GLU A 99 -18.68 20.98 -15.07
N ILE A 100 -18.22 20.20 -14.08
CA ILE A 100 -19.10 19.51 -13.14
C ILE A 100 -19.78 20.51 -12.18
N LEU A 101 -19.01 21.37 -11.52
CA LEU A 101 -19.55 22.31 -10.52
C LEU A 101 -20.51 23.35 -11.13
N PRO A 102 -20.22 23.97 -12.30
CA PRO A 102 -21.17 24.88 -12.95
C PRO A 102 -22.49 24.20 -13.31
N GLU A 103 -22.47 22.97 -13.82
CA GLU A 103 -23.70 22.24 -14.16
C GLU A 103 -24.48 21.82 -12.91
N TRP A 104 -23.79 21.38 -11.86
CA TRP A 104 -24.43 21.05 -10.60
C TRP A 104 -25.14 22.25 -9.96
N ARG A 105 -24.53 23.46 -10.01
CA ARG A 105 -25.11 24.69 -9.46
C ARG A 105 -26.46 25.07 -10.11
N LYS A 106 -26.68 24.73 -11.38
CA LYS A 106 -27.96 24.99 -12.08
C LYS A 106 -29.13 24.17 -11.50
N GLN A 107 -28.85 23.10 -10.76
CA GLN A 107 -29.87 22.18 -10.23
C GLN A 107 -30.54 22.68 -8.93
N ASN A 108 -30.23 23.90 -8.46
CA ASN A 108 -30.75 24.48 -7.20
C ASN A 108 -30.58 23.57 -5.97
N LYS A 109 -29.55 22.72 -5.97
CA LYS A 109 -29.18 21.89 -4.82
C LYS A 109 -28.31 22.69 -3.85
N THR A 110 -28.46 22.44 -2.56
CA THR A 110 -27.74 23.17 -1.50
C THR A 110 -26.45 22.49 -1.05
N GLN A 111 -26.24 21.22 -1.41
CA GLN A 111 -25.11 20.42 -0.93
C GLN A 111 -24.47 19.58 -2.04
N PHE A 112 -23.17 19.80 -2.25
CA PHE A 112 -22.33 19.00 -3.14
C PHE A 112 -21.49 18.06 -2.28
N ASN A 113 -21.69 16.75 -2.42
CA ASN A 113 -20.97 15.75 -1.66
C ASN A 113 -19.97 15.03 -2.57
N VAL A 114 -18.72 14.94 -2.11
CA VAL A 114 -17.65 14.22 -2.80
C VAL A 114 -17.08 13.18 -1.84
N TRP A 115 -16.77 12.00 -2.36
CA TRP A 115 -16.12 10.93 -1.60
C TRP A 115 -14.73 10.63 -2.17
N CYS A 116 -13.70 10.91 -1.39
CA CYS A 116 -12.35 10.41 -1.65
C CYS A 116 -12.19 9.03 -0.99
N ALA A 117 -12.30 7.97 -1.78
CA ALA A 117 -12.31 6.59 -1.27
C ALA A 117 -10.93 6.06 -0.85
N ALA A 118 -9.84 6.67 -1.33
CA ALA A 118 -8.46 6.24 -1.07
C ALA A 118 -7.54 7.45 -0.77
N ALA A 119 -7.88 8.20 0.28
CA ALA A 119 -7.25 9.49 0.60
C ALA A 119 -5.75 9.44 0.95
N SER A 120 -5.19 8.26 1.25
CA SER A 120 -3.81 8.11 1.74
C SER A 120 -3.53 9.07 2.91
N THR A 121 -2.55 9.98 2.80
CA THR A 121 -2.22 11.01 3.80
C THR A 121 -3.09 12.28 3.74
N GLY A 122 -4.04 12.37 2.80
CA GLY A 122 -5.10 13.38 2.77
C GLY A 122 -4.95 14.50 1.74
N GLU A 123 -3.88 14.52 0.95
CA GLU A 123 -3.62 15.58 -0.02
C GLU A 123 -4.73 15.70 -1.08
N GLU A 124 -5.32 14.59 -1.52
CA GLU A 124 -6.45 14.59 -2.46
C GLU A 124 -7.73 15.23 -1.89
N PRO A 125 -8.28 14.82 -0.73
CA PRO A 125 -9.46 15.48 -0.16
C PRO A 125 -9.21 16.94 0.23
N TYR A 126 -7.97 17.30 0.61
CA TYR A 126 -7.63 18.71 0.79
C TYR A 126 -7.62 19.47 -0.53
N THR A 127 -7.06 18.88 -1.59
CA THR A 127 -7.11 19.49 -2.95
C THR A 127 -8.56 19.70 -3.39
N LEU A 128 -9.44 18.71 -3.21
CA LEU A 128 -10.88 18.84 -3.49
C LEU A 128 -11.57 19.98 -2.72
N SER A 129 -11.05 20.33 -1.54
CA SER A 129 -11.59 21.42 -0.72
C SER A 129 -11.04 22.80 -1.10
N MET A 130 -9.88 22.84 -1.77
CA MET A 130 -9.23 24.08 -2.21
C MET A 130 -9.78 24.60 -3.54
N VAL A 131 -10.34 23.71 -4.37
CA VAL A 131 -10.85 24.01 -5.72
C VAL A 131 -12.34 24.30 -5.77
#